data_AF-G1V5C5-F1
#
_entry.id   AF-G1V5C5-F1
#
_cell.length_a   1.000
_cell.length_b   1.000
_cell.length_c   1.000
_cell.angle_alpha   90.00
_cell.angle_beta   90.00
_cell.angle_gamma   90.00
#
_symmetry.space_group_name_H-M   'P 1'
#
loop_
_entity.id
_entity.type
_entity.pdbx_description
1 polymer ?
#
loop_
_entity_poly.entity_id
_entity_poly.type
_entity_poly.pdbx_seq_one_letter_code
_entity_poly.pdbx_strand_id
1 'polypeptide(L)' 'MFVGPNKHFSIVIDEFDGKIVKAWHIENSKGEKSPNLATRAGGKHIDLVVGKACRSTAHFISRFYPAMYDETLNGMDSFK' A
#
# COMPACT_ATOMS: atom_id res chain seq x y z
N MET A 1 -12.67 -5.00 -7.51
CA MET A 1 -12.51 -3.58 -7.14
C MET A 1 -13.06 -3.38 -5.74
N PHE A 2 -12.29 -2.77 -4.86
CA PHE A 2 -12.76 -2.29 -3.55
C PHE A 2 -13.00 -0.78 -3.64
N VAL A 3 -14.11 -0.30 -3.09
CA VAL A 3 -14.45 1.13 -3.08
C VAL A 3 -14.45 1.60 -1.63
N GLY A 4 -13.64 2.61 -1.36
CA GLY A 4 -13.53 3.22 -0.04
C GLY A 4 -14.78 4.02 0.36
N PRO A 5 -14.88 4.41 1.64
CA PRO A 5 -16.00 5.20 2.15
C PRO A 5 -16.24 6.45 1.31
N ASN A 6 -17.53 6.74 1.06
CA ASN A 6 -17.99 7.90 0.27
C ASN A 6 -17.36 8.02 -1.13
N LYS A 7 -16.82 6.93 -1.69
CA LYS A 7 -16.13 6.91 -3.00
C LYS A 7 -14.91 7.83 -3.07
N HIS A 8 -14.27 8.11 -1.94
CA HIS A 8 -13.06 8.95 -1.94
C HIS A 8 -11.88 8.31 -2.66
N PHE A 9 -11.81 6.97 -2.64
CA PHE A 9 -10.84 6.19 -3.37
C PHE A 9 -11.40 4.82 -3.76
N SER A 10 -10.75 4.19 -4.74
CA SER A 10 -10.95 2.79 -5.09
C SER A 10 -9.60 2.09 -5.18
N ILE A 11 -9.57 0.81 -4.80
CA ILE A 11 -8.43 -0.09 -5.05
C ILE A 11 -8.84 -1.00 -6.22
N VAL A 12 -8.06 -0.94 -7.28
CA VAL A 12 -8.30 -1.68 -8.52
C VAL A 12 -7.18 -2.70 -8.71
N ILE A 13 -7.57 -3.97 -8.87
CA ILE A 13 -6.68 -5.06 -9.23
C ILE A 13 -6.76 -5.22 -10.74
N ASP A 14 -5.65 -4.97 -11.43
CA ASP A 14 -5.59 -5.03 -12.88
C ASP A 14 -5.22 -6.43 -13.38
N GLU A 15 -4.29 -7.10 -12.69
CA GLU A 15 -3.86 -8.46 -13.04
C GLU A 15 -3.62 -9.30 -11.78
N PHE A 16 -4.27 -10.45 -11.72
CA PHE A 16 -4.15 -11.43 -10.64
C PHE A 16 -4.11 -12.84 -11.23
N ASP A 17 -3.09 -13.63 -10.87
CA ASP A 17 -2.89 -14.98 -11.39
C ASP A 17 -3.51 -16.09 -10.52
N GLY A 18 -4.30 -15.72 -9.51
CA GLY A 18 -4.86 -16.64 -8.52
C GLY A 18 -4.03 -16.75 -7.23
N LYS A 19 -2.78 -16.27 -7.23
CA LYS A 19 -1.89 -16.26 -6.05
C LYS A 19 -1.20 -14.93 -5.81
N ILE A 20 -0.84 -14.22 -6.88
CA ILE A 20 -0.03 -13.00 -6.86
C ILE A 20 -0.75 -11.91 -7.64
N VAL A 21 -0.81 -10.72 -7.04
CA VAL A 21 -1.30 -9.51 -7.69
C VAL A 21 -0.16 -8.89 -8.49
N LYS A 22 -0.20 -9.05 -9.81
CA LYS A 22 0.85 -8.57 -10.73
C LYS A 22 0.72 -7.10 -11.09
N ALA A 23 -0.50 -6.56 -11.00
CA ALA A 23 -0.75 -5.15 -11.23
C ALA A 23 -1.96 -4.68 -10.41
N TRP A 24 -1.79 -3.54 -9.75
CA TRP A 24 -2.87 -2.84 -9.06
C TRP A 24 -2.58 -1.34 -8.94
N HIS A 25 -3.63 -0.54 -8.82
CA HIS A 25 -3.54 0.89 -8.62
C HIS A 25 -4.66 1.39 -7.69
N ILE A 26 -4.51 2.63 -7.23
CA ILE A 26 -5.60 3.38 -6.59
C ILE A 26 -6.16 4.42 -7.54
N GLU A 27 -7.47 4.61 -7.46
CA GLU A 27 -8.17 5.72 -8.12
C GLU A 27 -8.72 6.65 -7.06
N ASN A 28 -8.67 7.97 -7.27
CA ASN A 28 -9.34 8.91 -6.38
C ASN A 28 -10.77 9.23 -6.87
N SER A 29 -11.52 10.01 -6.09
CA SER A 29 -12.88 10.42 -6.44
C SER A 29 -13.02 11.23 -7.74
N LYS A 30 -11.90 11.70 -8.32
CA LYS A 30 -11.85 12.40 -9.60
C LYS A 30 -11.52 11.47 -10.78
N GLY A 31 -11.28 10.19 -10.53
CA GLY A 31 -10.85 9.22 -11.53
C GLY A 31 -9.36 9.26 -11.87
N GLU A 32 -8.55 10.02 -11.12
CA GLU A 32 -7.10 10.04 -11.30
C GLU A 32 -6.49 8.77 -10.72
N LYS A 33 -5.58 8.15 -11.48
CA LYS A 33 -4.98 6.85 -11.14
C LYS A 33 -3.54 7.00 -10.64
N SER A 34 -3.16 6.19 -9.67
CA SER A 34 -1.74 6.02 -9.35
C SER A 34 -1.01 5.19 -10.42
N PRO A 35 0.33 5.23 -10.46
CA PRO A 35 1.12 4.20 -11.15
C PRO A 35 0.81 2.79 -10.60
N ASN A 36 1.28 1.76 -11.31
CA ASN A 36 1.22 0.38 -10.83
C ASN A 36 2.02 0.21 -9.52
N LEU A 37 1.36 -0.33 -8.49
CA LEU A 37 1.90 -0.50 -7.14
C LEU A 37 2.32 -1.95 -6.82
N ALA A 38 2.13 -2.90 -7.74
CA ALA A 38 2.44 -4.32 -7.51
C ALA A 38 3.93 -4.62 -7.31
N THR A 39 4.81 -3.83 -7.94
CA THR A 39 6.27 -4.06 -7.91
C THR A 39 6.87 -3.93 -6.51
N ARG A 40 6.22 -3.22 -5.60
CA ARG A 40 6.78 -2.92 -4.26
C ARG A 40 6.69 -4.10 -3.28
N ALA A 41 5.68 -4.95 -3.39
CA ALA A 41 5.43 -6.06 -2.45
C ALA A 41 5.57 -7.45 -3.11
N GLY A 42 6.12 -7.51 -4.32
CA GLY A 42 6.15 -8.74 -5.14
C GLY A 42 4.76 -9.34 -5.34
N GLY A 43 3.71 -8.50 -5.31
CA GLY A 43 2.32 -8.90 -5.45
C GLY A 43 1.71 -9.75 -4.33
N LYS A 44 2.41 -9.94 -3.20
CA LYS A 44 1.91 -10.77 -2.07
C LYS A 44 0.98 -10.01 -1.12
N HIS A 45 1.20 -8.71 -0.96
CA HIS A 45 0.46 -7.85 -0.04
C HIS A 45 0.04 -6.56 -0.75
N ILE A 46 -1.07 -5.99 -0.30
CA ILE A 46 -1.61 -4.70 -0.76
C ILE A 46 -1.73 -3.79 0.44
N ASP A 47 -0.66 -3.05 0.71
CA ASP A 47 -0.58 -2.07 1.79
C ASP A 47 -0.18 -0.71 1.22
N LEU A 48 -0.87 0.35 1.63
CA LEU A 48 -0.59 1.71 1.15
C LEU A 48 -0.98 2.76 2.19
N VAL A 49 -0.10 3.75 2.34
CA VAL A 49 -0.41 4.99 3.05
C VAL A 49 -0.35 6.15 2.06
N VAL A 50 -1.46 6.89 1.94
CA VAL A 50 -1.63 8.00 0.98
C VAL A 50 -1.67 9.34 1.72
N GLY A 51 -1.20 10.39 1.05
CA GLY A 51 -1.25 11.75 1.58
C GLY A 51 0.00 12.14 2.36
N LYS A 52 1.20 11.75 1.91
CA LYS A 52 2.48 12.15 2.53
C LYS A 52 2.60 13.66 2.77
N ALA A 53 2.01 14.48 1.90
CA ALA A 53 2.01 15.95 2.05
C ALA A 53 1.08 16.45 3.19
N CYS A 54 0.13 15.63 3.64
CA CYS A 54 -0.73 15.97 4.77
C CYS A 54 0.04 15.78 6.09
N ARG A 55 0.06 16.84 6.90
CA ARG A 55 0.79 16.86 8.19
C ARG A 55 0.35 15.74 9.14
N SER A 56 -0.94 15.41 9.16
CA SER A 56 -1.49 14.32 9.97
C SER A 56 -0.93 12.95 9.55
N THR A 57 -0.96 12.65 8.25
CA THR A 57 -0.39 11.42 7.69
C THR A 57 1.11 11.33 7.93
N ALA A 58 1.84 12.44 7.71
CA ALA A 58 3.29 12.49 7.95
C ALA A 58 3.64 12.20 9.42
N HIS A 59 2.92 12.81 10.36
CA HIS A 59 3.08 12.56 11.80
C HIS A 59 2.70 11.14 12.21
N PHE A 60 1.67 10.57 11.59
CA PHE A 60 1.31 9.17 11.82
C PHE A 60 2.47 8.27 11.36
N ILE A 61 2.89 8.38 10.10
CA ILE A 61 3.95 7.52 9.55
C ILE A 61 5.24 7.66 10.36
N SER A 62 5.67 8.86 10.74
CA SER A 62 6.94 9.04 11.47
C SER A 62 7.00 8.30 12.80
N ARG A 63 5.84 8.05 13.43
CA ARG A 63 5.75 7.31 14.69
C ARG A 63 5.77 5.79 14.49
N PHE A 64 5.20 5.32 13.39
CA PHE A 64 5.12 3.89 13.05
C PHE A 64 6.35 3.38 12.31
N TYR A 65 7.03 4.24 11.53
CA TYR A 65 8.13 3.85 10.67
C TYR A 65 9.30 3.19 11.43
N PRO A 66 9.74 3.68 12.61
CA PRO A 66 10.77 3.01 13.38
C PRO A 66 10.36 1.60 13.83
N ALA A 67 9.12 1.45 14.33
CA ALA A 67 8.62 0.15 14.78
C ALA A 67 8.49 -0.87 13.63
N MET A 68 7.99 -0.45 12.46
CA MET A 68 7.92 -1.31 11.27
C MET A 68 9.33 -1.70 10.77
N TYR A 69 10.29 -0.78 10.87
CA TYR A 69 11.67 -1.05 10.51
C TYR A 69 12.30 -2.09 11.45
N ASP A 70 12.11 -1.94 12.76
CA ASP A 70 12.59 -2.89 13.77
C ASP A 70 11.91 -4.27 13.63
N GLU A 71 10.61 -4.33 13.39
CA GLU A 71 9.88 -5.58 13.10
C GLU A 71 10.42 -6.29 11.85
N THR A 72 10.71 -5.52 10.79
CA THR A 72 11.28 -6.08 9.56
C THR A 72 12.66 -6.68 9.83
N LEU A 73 13.52 -5.99 10.58
CA LEU A 73 14.84 -6.48 10.95
C LEU A 73 14.77 -7.73 11.85
N ASN A 74 13.90 -7.72 12.86
CA ASN A 74 13.70 -8.87 13.75
C ASN A 74 13.14 -10.10 13.00
N GLY A 75 12.25 -9.89 12.04
CA GLY A 75 11.75 -10.94 11.17
C GLY A 75 12.83 -11.52 10.25
N MET A 76 13.82 -10.73 9.85
CA MET A 76 14.96 -11.21 9.05
C MET A 76 15.97 -12.03 9.86
N ASP A 77 16.13 -11.75 11.16
CA ASP A 77 17.00 -12.55 12.04
C ASP A 77 16.45 -13.97 12.32
N SER A 78 15.15 -14.20 12.09
CA SER A 78 14.52 -15.53 12.21
C SER A 78 14.78 -16.49 11.03
N PHE A 79 15.54 -16.05 10.02
CA PHE A 79 15.97 -16.87 8.87
C PHE A 79 17.46 -17.25 8.90
N LYS A 80 18.06 -17.37 10.09
CA LYS A 80 19.38 -18.02 10.28
C LYS A 80 19.25 -19.52 10.51
#